data_AF-A0ABD4QUC7-F1
#
_entry.id   AF-A0ABD4QUC7-F1
#
_cell.length_a   1.000
_cell.length_b   1.000
_cell.length_c   1.000
_cell.angle_alpha   90.00
_cell.angle_beta   90.00
_cell.angle_gamma   90.00
#
_symmetry.space_group_name_H-M   'P 1'
#
loop_
_entity.id
_entity.type
_entity.pdbx_description
1 polymer ?
#
loop_
_entity_poly.entity_id
_entity_poly.type
_entity_poly.pdbx_seq_one_letter_code
_entity_poly.pdbx_strand_id
1 'polypeptide(L)'
;MMTKNSVISITLITLMAVLTAFNAHAARQVGKITGVIPYEASGKKIVIFKIENNIAQGCNVTGRFAFDESKKNFDLMSSALLSAFHSQKTVQVEYTDSCNAWVNSYDIAYFCIGDIPC
;
A
#
# COMPACT_ATOMS: atom_id res chain seq x y z
N MET A 1 26.57 4.77 41.72
CA MET A 1 25.34 5.46 42.15
C MET A 1 24.86 6.34 41.00
N MET A 2 23.90 5.85 40.20
CA MET A 2 23.18 6.71 39.24
C MET A 2 22.17 7.56 40.01
N THR A 3 22.27 8.88 39.89
CA THR A 3 21.32 9.83 40.47
C THR A 3 19.94 9.62 39.84
N LYS A 4 18.88 9.48 40.67
CA LYS A 4 17.48 9.25 40.27
C LYS A 4 16.99 10.17 39.13
N ASN A 5 17.54 11.38 39.02
CA ASN A 5 17.20 12.34 37.96
C ASN A 5 17.64 11.90 36.55
N SER A 6 18.73 11.14 36.40
CA SER A 6 19.19 10.65 35.09
C SER A 6 18.30 9.54 34.53
N VAL A 7 17.65 8.75 35.40
CA VAL A 7 16.79 7.64 34.96
C VAL A 7 15.47 8.17 34.37
N ILE A 8 14.92 9.25 34.95
CA ILE A 8 13.67 9.88 34.49
C ILE A 8 13.86 10.55 33.12
N SER A 9 15.02 11.16 32.85
CA SER A 9 15.31 11.73 31.52
C SER A 9 15.46 10.66 30.44
N ILE A 10 16.04 9.49 30.75
CA ILE A 10 16.26 8.43 29.76
C ILE A 10 14.92 7.77 29.36
N THR A 11 14.00 7.55 30.32
CA THR A 11 12.65 7.02 30.02
C THR A 11 11.77 7.99 29.24
N LEU A 12 11.92 9.30 29.44
CA LEU A 12 11.16 10.30 28.70
C LEU A 12 11.62 10.40 27.23
N ILE A 13 12.93 10.27 27.00
CA ILE A 13 13.54 10.32 25.65
C ILE A 13 13.17 9.07 24.84
N THR A 14 13.16 7.88 25.46
CA THR A 14 12.74 6.65 24.77
C THR A 14 11.25 6.64 24.43
N LEU A 15 10.38 7.24 25.26
CA LEU A 15 8.96 7.33 24.97
C LEU A 15 8.66 8.30 23.81
N MET A 16 9.39 9.42 23.69
CA MET A 16 9.26 10.37 22.58
C MET A 16 9.72 9.80 21.23
N ALA A 17 10.72 8.92 21.20
CA ALA A 17 11.21 8.29 19.97
C ALA A 17 10.20 7.29 19.35
N VAL A 18 9.29 6.72 20.16
CA VAL A 18 8.25 5.79 19.67
C VAL A 18 7.09 6.54 19.00
N LEU A 19 6.86 7.80 19.35
CA LEU A 19 5.75 8.61 18.81
C LEU A 19 6.01 9.15 17.40
N THR A 20 7.27 9.30 16.98
CA THR A 20 7.61 9.80 15.63
C THR A 20 7.75 8.68 14.58
N ALA A 21 7.62 7.41 14.98
CA ALA A 21 7.87 6.27 14.09
C ALA A 21 6.71 5.94 13.13
N PHE A 22 5.57 6.63 13.22
CA PHE A 22 4.36 6.28 12.47
C PHE A 22 3.82 7.44 11.62
N ASN A 23 4.67 8.08 10.81
CA ASN A 23 4.18 8.84 9.66
C ASN A 23 4.02 7.86 8.48
N ALA A 24 3.01 6.99 8.56
CA ALA A 24 2.57 6.22 7.41
C ALA A 24 1.82 7.17 6.46
N HIS A 25 2.58 7.95 5.68
CA HIS A 25 2.01 8.66 4.55
C HIS A 25 1.72 7.63 3.48
N ALA A 26 0.49 7.12 3.46
CA ALA A 26 0.01 6.39 2.31
C ALA A 26 -0.04 7.38 1.14
N ALA A 27 0.78 7.12 0.12
CA ALA A 27 0.83 7.97 -1.04
C ALA A 27 -0.33 7.61 -1.98
N ARG A 28 -0.82 8.61 -2.71
CA ARG A 28 -2.02 8.50 -3.55
C ARG A 28 -1.67 8.74 -5.01
N GLN A 29 -2.19 7.88 -5.90
CA GLN A 29 -2.12 8.07 -7.34
C GLN A 29 -3.50 7.89 -7.99
N VAL A 30 -3.73 8.57 -9.11
CA VAL A 30 -5.01 8.59 -9.81
C VAL A 30 -4.78 8.30 -11.28
N GLY A 31 -5.56 7.39 -11.86
CA GLY A 31 -5.45 7.03 -13.27
C GLY A 31 -6.34 5.85 -13.65
N LYS A 32 -6.41 5.52 -14.93
CA LYS A 32 -7.08 4.30 -15.40
C LYS A 32 -6.18 3.09 -15.24
N ILE A 33 -6.78 1.93 -14.99
CA ILE A 33 -6.05 0.66 -14.96
C ILE A 33 -5.65 0.28 -16.39
N THR A 34 -4.37 0.04 -16.62
CA THR A 34 -3.79 -0.31 -17.93
C THR A 34 -3.42 -1.79 -18.04
N GLY A 35 -3.35 -2.49 -16.91
CA GLY A 35 -3.10 -3.93 -16.91
C GLY A 35 -3.34 -4.56 -15.53
N VAL A 36 -3.74 -5.83 -15.54
CA VAL A 36 -4.01 -6.65 -14.35
C VAL A 36 -3.38 -8.03 -14.57
N ILE A 37 -2.71 -8.54 -13.54
CA ILE A 37 -2.08 -9.86 -13.49
C ILE A 37 -2.63 -10.56 -12.24
N PRO A 38 -3.62 -11.47 -12.37
CA PRO A 38 -3.89 -12.44 -11.32
C PRO A 38 -2.73 -13.43 -11.26
N TYR A 39 -2.19 -13.67 -10.08
CA TYR A 39 -1.01 -14.51 -9.88
C TYR A 39 -1.16 -15.36 -8.61
N GLU A 40 -0.45 -16.47 -8.56
CA GLU A 40 -0.32 -17.30 -7.38
C GLU A 40 1.16 -17.62 -7.18
N ALA A 41 1.66 -17.38 -5.96
CA ALA A 41 3.02 -17.71 -5.59
C ALA A 41 3.02 -18.34 -4.20
N SER A 42 3.66 -19.50 -4.05
CA SER A 42 3.79 -20.19 -2.76
C SER A 42 2.45 -20.44 -2.06
N GLY A 43 1.39 -20.74 -2.83
CA GLY A 43 0.04 -21.00 -2.32
C GLY A 43 -0.73 -19.75 -1.90
N LYS A 44 -0.22 -18.56 -2.18
CA LYS A 44 -0.83 -17.26 -1.87
C LYS A 44 -1.37 -16.60 -3.13
N LYS A 45 -2.65 -16.21 -3.13
CA LYS A 45 -3.23 -15.41 -4.22
C LYS A 45 -2.74 -13.98 -4.16
N ILE A 46 -2.31 -13.47 -5.31
CA ILE A 46 -1.74 -12.13 -5.47
C ILE A 46 -2.39 -11.50 -6.70
N VAL A 47 -2.74 -10.22 -6.61
CA VAL A 47 -3.16 -9.42 -7.75
C VAL A 47 -2.17 -8.28 -7.92
N ILE A 48 -1.59 -8.20 -9.11
CA ILE A 48 -0.66 -7.13 -9.50
C ILE A 48 -1.36 -6.32 -10.59
N PHE A 49 -1.29 -5.00 -10.53
CA PHE A 49 -1.90 -4.16 -11.55
C PHE A 49 -1.12 -2.88 -11.78
N LYS A 50 -1.44 -2.19 -12.88
CA LYS A 50 -0.81 -0.94 -13.27
C LYS A 50 -1.89 0.08 -13.64
N ILE A 51 -1.64 1.34 -13.31
CA ILE A 51 -2.45 2.48 -13.77
C ILE A 51 -1.63 3.38 -14.71
N GLU A 52 -2.32 4.27 -15.41
CA GLU A 52 -1.70 5.36 -16.17
C GLU A 52 -0.77 6.19 -15.27
N ASN A 53 0.37 6.61 -15.83
CA ASN A 53 1.35 7.46 -15.14
C ASN A 53 1.85 6.94 -13.79
N ASN A 54 1.82 5.61 -13.59
CA ASN A 54 2.31 5.01 -12.35
C ASN A 54 3.80 5.32 -12.13
N ILE A 55 4.12 5.88 -10.95
CA ILE A 55 5.48 6.27 -10.60
C ILE A 55 6.25 5.03 -10.12
N ALA A 56 7.36 4.73 -10.81
CA ALA A 56 8.33 3.75 -10.34
C ALA A 56 9.35 4.45 -9.42
N GLN A 57 9.33 4.10 -8.14
CA GLN A 57 10.22 4.66 -7.12
C GLN A 57 10.34 3.67 -5.95
N GLY A 58 11.34 3.86 -5.10
CA GLY A 58 11.56 3.00 -3.93
C GLY A 58 11.68 1.52 -4.33
N CYS A 59 10.94 0.65 -3.65
CA CYS A 59 10.91 -0.78 -3.98
C CYS A 59 10.05 -1.11 -5.23
N ASN A 60 9.16 -0.20 -5.65
CA ASN A 60 8.34 -0.35 -6.85
C ASN A 60 9.13 0.02 -8.12
N VAL A 61 10.03 -0.86 -8.53
CA VAL A 61 10.85 -0.65 -9.74
C VAL A 61 10.10 -0.87 -11.05
N THR A 62 8.86 -1.38 -11.01
CA THR A 62 8.07 -1.67 -12.21
C THR A 62 6.93 -0.69 -12.50
N GLY A 63 6.68 0.24 -11.58
CA GLY A 63 5.52 1.13 -11.65
C GLY A 63 4.23 0.33 -11.61
N ARG A 64 4.09 -0.56 -10.62
CA ARG A 64 2.94 -1.43 -10.40
C ARG A 64 2.52 -1.41 -8.94
N PHE A 65 1.30 -1.87 -8.72
CA PHE A 65 0.69 -2.08 -7.42
C PHE A 65 0.39 -3.55 -7.20
N ALA A 66 0.38 -3.98 -5.95
CA ALA A 66 0.05 -5.34 -5.58
C ALA A 66 -0.78 -5.42 -4.28
N PHE A 67 -1.63 -6.44 -4.20
CA PHE A 67 -2.25 -6.91 -2.97
C PHE A 67 -2.42 -8.41 -3.02
N ASP A 68 -2.66 -9.01 -1.88
CA ASP A 68 -2.75 -10.45 -1.74
C ASP A 68 -3.86 -10.84 -0.76
N GLU A 69 -4.12 -12.14 -0.66
CA GLU A 69 -5.20 -12.71 0.16
C GLU A 69 -5.12 -12.44 1.67
N SER A 70 -4.04 -11.82 2.17
CA SER A 70 -4.03 -11.31 3.55
C SER A 70 -5.02 -10.16 3.78
N LYS A 71 -5.48 -9.50 2.70
CA LYS A 71 -6.55 -8.51 2.77
C LYS A 71 -7.90 -9.20 3.01
N LYS A 72 -8.60 -8.82 4.09
CA LYS A 72 -9.93 -9.36 4.43
C LYS A 72 -10.97 -9.25 3.30
N ASN A 73 -10.79 -8.25 2.44
CA ASN A 73 -11.66 -7.93 1.31
C ASN A 73 -11.03 -8.31 -0.05
N PHE A 74 -10.09 -9.27 -0.10
CA PHE A 74 -9.37 -9.65 -1.32
C PHE A 74 -10.28 -9.94 -2.52
N ASP A 75 -11.33 -10.76 -2.35
CA ASP A 75 -12.22 -11.13 -3.45
C ASP A 75 -13.05 -9.94 -3.96
N LEU A 76 -13.53 -9.10 -3.05
CA LEU A 76 -14.25 -7.87 -3.39
C LEU A 76 -13.32 -6.89 -4.11
N MET A 77 -12.10 -6.70 -3.61
CA MET A 77 -11.08 -5.86 -4.25
C MET A 77 -10.74 -6.39 -5.64
N SER A 78 -10.50 -7.68 -5.81
CA SER A 78 -10.20 -8.28 -7.11
C SER A 78 -11.33 -8.06 -8.11
N SER A 79 -12.58 -8.27 -7.69
CA SER A 79 -13.76 -8.08 -8.54
C SER A 79 -14.00 -6.62 -8.91
N ALA A 80 -13.79 -5.71 -7.96
CA ALA A 80 -13.95 -4.28 -8.17
C ALA A 80 -12.86 -3.74 -9.11
N LEU A 81 -11.60 -4.17 -8.92
CA LEU A 81 -10.48 -3.84 -9.80
C LEU A 81 -10.74 -4.30 -11.24
N LEU A 82 -11.19 -5.54 -11.42
CA LEU A 82 -11.53 -6.09 -12.73
C LEU A 82 -12.65 -5.28 -13.40
N SER A 83 -13.67 -4.90 -12.63
CA SER A 83 -14.78 -4.07 -13.11
C SER A 83 -14.30 -2.67 -13.53
N ALA A 84 -13.40 -2.05 -12.77
CA ALA A 84 -12.78 -0.77 -13.13
C ALA A 84 -11.91 -0.87 -14.38
N PHE A 85 -11.15 -1.97 -14.53
CA PHE A 85 -10.35 -2.24 -15.72
C PHE A 85 -11.23 -2.35 -16.96
N HIS A 86 -12.31 -3.13 -16.92
CA HIS A 86 -13.21 -3.27 -18.07
C HIS A 86 -13.96 -1.98 -18.41
N SER A 87 -14.41 -1.24 -17.39
CA SER A 87 -15.15 0.01 -17.60
C SER A 87 -14.27 1.21 -17.92
N GLN A 88 -12.95 1.06 -17.88
CA GLN A 88 -11.97 2.13 -18.11
C GLN A 88 -12.23 3.36 -17.24
N LYS A 89 -12.76 3.13 -16.02
CA LYS A 89 -12.99 4.19 -15.03
C LYS A 89 -11.68 4.61 -14.40
N THR A 90 -11.56 5.90 -14.14
CA THR A 90 -10.47 6.42 -13.32
C THR A 90 -10.60 5.87 -11.91
N VAL A 91 -9.51 5.32 -11.39
CA VAL A 91 -9.41 4.87 -10.00
C VAL A 91 -8.47 5.76 -9.23
N GLN A 92 -8.66 5.78 -7.92
CA GLN A 92 -7.73 6.40 -6.99
C GLN A 92 -7.13 5.28 -6.17
N VAL A 93 -5.81 5.18 -6.14
CA VAL A 93 -5.07 4.12 -5.47
C VAL A 93 -4.30 4.73 -4.32
N GLU A 94 -4.59 4.25 -3.12
CA GLU A 94 -3.80 4.55 -1.94
C GLU A 94 -2.86 3.38 -1.66
N TYR A 95 -1.58 3.68 -1.55
CA TYR A 95 -0.53 2.68 -1.41
C TYR A 95 0.44 3.03 -0.29
N THR A 96 1.13 2.01 0.21
CA THR A 96 2.25 2.16 1.13
C THR A 96 3.55 1.95 0.37
N ASP A 97 4.62 2.63 0.78
CA ASP A 97 5.96 2.45 0.21
C ASP A 97 6.62 1.11 0.66
N SER A 98 5.86 0.01 0.57
CA SER A 98 6.28 -1.36 0.87
C SER A 98 5.98 -2.28 -0.32
N CYS A 99 6.71 -3.38 -0.42
CA CYS A 99 6.59 -4.36 -1.50
C CYS A 99 6.50 -5.78 -0.95
N ASN A 100 5.61 -5.96 0.04
CA ASN A 100 5.45 -7.20 0.80
C ASN A 100 4.53 -8.19 0.09
N ALA A 101 3.51 -7.70 -0.62
CA ALA A 101 2.63 -8.53 -1.44
C ALA A 101 3.37 -9.04 -2.68
N TRP A 102 4.22 -8.19 -3.27
CA TRP A 102 5.05 -8.55 -4.42
C TRP A 102 6.32 -7.70 -4.50
N VAL A 103 7.48 -8.35 -4.67
CA VAL A 103 8.84 -7.80 -4.47
C VAL A 103 9.17 -6.49 -5.21
N ASN A 104 8.47 -6.18 -6.31
CA ASN A 104 8.74 -5.01 -7.15
C ASN A 104 7.51 -4.16 -7.50
N SER A 105 6.48 -4.22 -6.65
CA SER A 105 5.23 -3.49 -6.77
C SER A 105 4.83 -2.93 -5.42
N TYR A 106 4.33 -1.70 -5.38
CA TYR A 106 3.87 -1.12 -4.12
C TYR A 106 2.61 -1.81 -3.60
N ASP A 107 2.56 -2.02 -2.28
CA ASP A 107 1.41 -2.59 -1.60
C ASP A 107 0.28 -1.57 -1.56
N ILE A 108 -0.93 -1.97 -1.93
CA ILE A 108 -2.09 -1.09 -1.79
C ILE A 108 -2.73 -1.20 -0.42
N ALA A 109 -3.14 -0.04 0.12
CA ALA A 109 -4.02 0.05 1.27
C ALA A 109 -5.46 -0.22 0.84
N TYR A 110 -5.93 0.55 -0.14
CA TYR A 110 -7.25 0.45 -0.77
C TYR A 110 -7.24 1.17 -2.13
N PHE A 111 -8.32 1.02 -2.90
CA PHE A 111 -8.57 1.85 -4.07
C PHE A 111 -10.05 2.21 -4.13
N CYS A 112 -10.33 3.33 -4.78
CA CYS A 112 -11.67 3.89 -4.89
C CYS A 112 -12.08 3.92 -6.35
N ILE A 113 -13.32 3.49 -6.59
CA ILE A 113 -13.93 3.43 -7.92
C ILE A 113 -15.21 4.25 -7.87
N GLY A 114 -15.34 5.17 -8.82
CA GLY A 114 -16.50 6.05 -8.91
C GLY A 114 -16.29 7.37 -8.18
N ASP A 115 -17.38 8.12 -8.05
CA ASP A 115 -17.41 9.43 -7.38
C ASP A 115 -17.73 9.22 -5.90
N ILE A 116 -16.70 8.91 -5.12
CA ILE A 116 -16.81 8.69 -3.67
C ILE A 116 -15.61 9.32 -2.97
N PRO A 117 -15.82 10.02 -1.83
CA PRO A 117 -14.73 10.54 -1.05
C PRO A 117 -13.96 9.39 -0.38
N CYS A 118 -12.72 9.28 -0.84
CA CYS A 118 -11.58 8.71 -0.17
C CYS A 118 -10.38 9.63 -0.48
#